data_AF-X1K3P0-F1
#
_entry.id   AF-X1K3P0-F1
#
_cell.length_a   1.000
_cell.length_b   1.000
_cell.length_c   1.000
_cell.angle_alpha   90.00
_cell.angle_beta   90.00
_cell.angle_gamma   90.00
#
_symmetry.space_group_name_H-M   'P 1'
#
loop_
_entity.id
_entity.type
_entity.pdbx_description
1 polymer ?
#
loop_
_entity_poly.entity_id
_entity_poly.type
_entity_poly.pdbx_seq_one_letter_code
_entity_poly.pdbx_strand_id
1 'polypeptide(L)' 'MDTILWIIAGPLFVTSLIAYIYVKLRLRPKEGSDLDDYYYEFEDQHPGFAKYTKWSNITFTAVVISMLLLFIAAVI' A
#
# COMPACT_ATOMS: atom_id res chain seq x y z
N MET A 1 23.18 12.73 12.89
CA MET A 1 21.70 12.76 12.71
C MET A 1 21.25 11.64 11.79
N ASP A 2 22.12 11.25 10.87
CA ASP A 2 21.83 10.32 9.78
C ASP A 2 21.60 8.90 10.31
N THR A 3 22.34 8.46 11.33
CA THR A 3 22.11 7.17 12.00
C THR A 3 20.70 7.04 12.59
N ILE A 4 20.15 8.12 13.17
CA ILE A 4 18.79 8.11 13.74
C ILE A 4 17.77 7.99 12.60
N LEU A 5 17.98 8.72 11.50
CA LEU A 5 17.11 8.62 10.33
C LEU A 5 17.15 7.22 9.72
N TRP A 6 18.31 6.58 9.62
CA TRP A 6 18.43 5.19 9.14
C TRP A 6 17.69 4.19 10.04
N ILE A 7 17.81 4.33 11.36
CA ILE A 7 17.14 3.46 12.34
C ILE A 7 15.61 3.58 12.25
N ILE A 8 15.08 4.76 11.89
CA ILE A 8 13.64 4.97 11.77
C ILE A 8 13.14 4.62 10.36
N ALA A 9 13.77 5.18 9.33
CA ALA A 9 13.34 5.08 7.94
C ALA A 9 13.53 3.66 7.38
N GLY A 10 14.57 2.93 7.81
CA GLY A 10 14.80 1.55 7.37
C GLY A 10 13.65 0.61 7.74
N PRO A 11 13.33 0.43 9.04
CA PRO A 11 12.19 -0.38 9.46
C PRO A 11 10.86 0.13 8.92
N LEU A 12 10.67 1.45 8.83
CA LEU A 12 9.45 2.04 8.26
C LEU A 12 9.27 1.64 6.79
N PHE A 13 10.34 1.66 6.00
CA PHE A 13 10.32 1.22 4.61
C PHE A 13 10.03 -0.28 4.49
N VAL A 14 10.71 -1.11 5.27
CA VAL A 14 10.50 -2.57 5.22
C VAL A 14 9.07 -2.94 5.61
N THR A 15 8.57 -2.39 6.71
CA THR A 15 7.21 -2.68 7.20
C THR A 15 6.14 -2.17 6.25
N SER A 16 6.30 -0.97 5.67
CA SER A 16 5.37 -0.44 4.67
C SER A 16 5.39 -1.24 3.37
N LEU A 17 6.56 -1.70 2.92
CA LEU A 17 6.68 -2.53 1.72
C LEU A 17 6.00 -3.90 1.91
N ILE A 18 6.24 -4.55 3.05
CA ILE A 18 5.57 -5.81 3.41
C ILE A 18 4.06 -5.61 3.46
N ALA A 19 3.59 -4.52 4.10
CA ALA A 19 2.17 -4.21 4.17
C ALA A 19 1.56 -3.96 2.79
N TYR A 20 2.25 -3.22 1.91
CA TYR A 20 1.80 -2.98 0.54
C TYR A 20 1.68 -4.27 -0.27
N ILE A 21 2.70 -5.15 -0.20
CA ILE A 21 2.67 -6.45 -0.86
C ILE A 21 1.53 -7.32 -0.30
N TYR A 22 1.35 -7.34 1.03
CA TYR A 22 0.28 -8.09 1.68
C TYR A 22 -1.10 -7.62 1.20
N VAL A 23 -1.34 -6.31 1.16
CA VAL A 23 -2.60 -5.74 0.63
C VAL A 23 -2.79 -6.15 -0.83
N LYS A 24 -1.74 -6.06 -1.65
CA LYS A 24 -1.80 -6.39 -3.09
C LYS A 24 -2.02 -7.88 -3.39
N LEU A 25 -1.52 -8.77 -2.54
CA LEU A 25 -1.68 -10.22 -2.72
C LEU A 25 -2.95 -10.75 -2.09
N ARG A 26 -3.33 -10.26 -0.91
CA ARG A 26 -4.41 -10.86 -0.12
C ARG A 26 -5.73 -10.12 -0.21
N LEU A 27 -5.70 -8.80 -0.40
CA LEU A 27 -6.90 -7.99 -0.52
C LEU A 27 -7.26 -7.67 -1.97
N ARG A 28 -6.42 -8.05 -2.95
CA ARG A 28 -6.77 -7.91 -4.37
C ARG A 28 -8.01 -8.76 -4.63
N PRO A 29 -9.14 -8.15 -5.03
CA PRO A 29 -10.31 -8.92 -5.42
C PRO A 29 -9.94 -9.78 -6.63
N LYS A 30 -10.21 -11.09 -6.57
CA LYS A 30 -10.00 -12.00 -7.68
C LYS A 30 -11.02 -11.67 -8.77
N GLU A 31 -10.54 -11.26 -9.94
CA GLU A 31 -11.33 -11.29 -11.18
C GLU A 31 -11.72 -12.77 -11.41
N GLY A 32 -13.03 -13.09 -11.42
CA GLY A 32 -13.55 -14.43 -11.71
C GLY A 32 -14.05 -15.30 -10.53
N SER A 33 -14.41 -14.72 -9.38
CA SER A 33 -15.06 -15.47 -8.28
C SER A 33 -16.27 -14.68 -7.78
N ASP A 34 -17.47 -15.04 -8.24
CA ASP A 34 -18.81 -14.50 -7.87
C ASP A 34 -19.03 -12.98 -8.03
N LEU A 35 -18.03 -12.21 -8.46
CA LEU A 35 -18.08 -10.76 -8.65
C LEU A 35 -18.30 -10.32 -10.10
N ASP A 36 -18.12 -11.22 -11.06
CA ASP A 36 -18.24 -10.95 -12.50
C ASP A 36 -19.69 -11.06 -13.02
N ASP A 37 -20.56 -11.75 -12.26
CA ASP A 37 -21.96 -12.00 -12.67
C ASP A 37 -22.95 -10.91 -12.22
N TYR A 38 -22.48 -9.85 -11.54
CA TYR A 38 -23.33 -8.74 -11.11
C TYR A 38 -23.04 -7.48 -11.93
N TYR A 39 -23.95 -7.17 -12.86
CA TYR A 39 -24.01 -5.92 -13.62
C TYR A 39 -23.90 -4.71 -12.69
N TYR A 40 -22.74 -4.06 -12.69
CA TYR A 40 -22.41 -2.92 -11.85
C TYR A 40 -22.51 -1.60 -12.63
N GLU A 41 -23.57 -1.45 -13.40
CA GLU A 41 -23.72 -0.37 -14.38
C GLU A 41 -24.07 0.99 -13.73
N PHE A 42 -24.32 1.04 -12.42
CA PHE A 42 -24.69 2.25 -11.69
C PHE A 42 -24.01 2.32 -10.30
N GLU A 43 -23.00 3.19 -10.20
CA GLU A 43 -22.60 3.93 -8.99
C GLU A 43 -22.58 3.19 -7.63
N ASP A 44 -21.51 2.45 -7.34
CA ASP A 44 -20.80 2.49 -6.04
C ASP A 44 -19.76 1.35 -6.00
N GLN A 45 -18.47 1.70 -5.97
CA GLN A 45 -17.39 0.71 -5.92
C GLN A 45 -17.69 -0.41 -4.91
N HIS A 46 -17.66 -1.67 -5.36
CA HIS A 46 -17.89 -2.84 -4.52
C HIS A 46 -17.14 -2.68 -3.19
N PRO A 47 -17.76 -2.89 -2.02
CA PRO A 47 -17.17 -2.53 -0.73
C PRO A 47 -15.81 -3.21 -0.48
N GLY A 48 -15.57 -4.37 -1.09
CA GLY A 48 -14.25 -5.01 -1.12
C GLY A 48 -13.20 -4.25 -1.93
N PHE A 49 -13.58 -3.70 -3.09
CA PHE A 49 -12.73 -2.89 -3.96
C PHE A 49 -12.41 -1.52 -3.34
N ALA A 50 -13.39 -0.88 -2.70
CA ALA A 50 -13.18 0.37 -1.97
C ALA A 50 -12.20 0.19 -0.80
N LYS A 51 -12.34 -0.91 -0.03
CA LYS A 51 -11.41 -1.26 1.06
C LYS A 51 -10.01 -1.56 0.52
N TYR A 52 -9.90 -2.36 -0.54
CA TYR A 52 -8.63 -2.67 -1.20
C TYR A 52 -7.91 -1.39 -1.64
N THR A 53 -8.61 -0.51 -2.35
CA THR A 53 -8.06 0.75 -2.87
C THR A 53 -7.58 1.65 -1.74
N LYS A 54 -8.37 1.80 -0.67
CA LYS A 54 -8.00 2.62 0.50
C LYS A 54 -6.72 2.09 1.17
N TRP A 55 -6.65 0.80 1.47
CA TRP A 55 -5.47 0.20 2.11
C TRP A 55 -4.24 0.19 1.19
N SER A 56 -4.45 -0.03 -0.10
CA SER A 56 -3.38 0.02 -1.11
C SER A 56 -2.79 1.42 -1.20
N ASN A 57 -3.62 2.47 -1.23
CA ASN A 57 -3.15 3.85 -1.31
C ASN A 57 -2.40 4.28 -0.04
N ILE A 58 -2.89 3.92 1.15
CA ILE A 58 -2.21 4.22 2.41
C ILE A 58 -0.84 3.54 2.47
N THR A 59 -0.78 2.24 2.19
CA THR A 59 0.48 1.48 2.24
C THR A 59 1.46 1.96 1.18
N PHE A 60 0.98 2.26 -0.03
CA PHE A 60 1.81 2.85 -1.08
C PHE A 60 2.38 4.21 -0.67
N THR A 61 1.56 5.09 -0.12
CA THR A 61 2.00 6.41 0.35
C THR A 61 3.05 6.29 1.46
N ALA A 62 2.88 5.34 2.38
CA ALA A 62 3.87 5.04 3.42
C ALA A 62 5.20 4.54 2.84
N VAL A 63 5.17 3.71 1.78
CA VAL A 63 6.38 3.29 1.05
C VAL A 63 7.08 4.50 0.42
N VAL A 64 6.34 5.39 -0.24
CA VAL A 64 6.93 6.60 -0.86
C VAL A 64 7.57 7.51 0.20
N ILE A 65 6.88 7.79 1.30
CA ILE A 65 7.40 8.65 2.38
C ILE A 65 8.68 8.04 2.98
N SER A 66 8.65 6.74 3.30
CA SER A 66 9.80 6.06 3.89
C SER A 66 10.98 5.98 2.91
N MET A 67 10.73 5.79 1.61
CA MET A 67 11.75 5.86 0.57
C MET A 67 12.38 7.26 0.47
N LEU A 68 11.58 8.33 0.53
CA LEU A 68 12.09 9.71 0.53
C LEU A 68 12.93 10.00 1.78
N LEU A 69 12.53 9.49 2.95
CA LEU A 69 13.32 9.61 4.19
C LEU A 69 14.66 8.88 4.08
N LEU A 70 14.67 7.67 3.52
CA LEU A 70 15.91 6.94 3.26
C LEU A 70 16.82 7.67 2.27
N PHE A 71 16.25 8.28 1.23
CA PHE A 71 17.01 9.09 0.28
C PHE A 71 17.68 10.29 0.98
N ILE A 72 16.94 11.01 1.82
CA ILE A 72 17.48 12.12 2.61
C ILE A 72 18.61 11.61 3.53
N ALA A 73 18.41 10.49 4.22
CA ALA A 73 19.42 9.90 5.10
C ALA A 73 20.68 9.39 4.38
N ALA A 74 20.59 9.16 3.07
CA ALA A 74 21.72 8.74 2.24
C ALA A 74 22.51 9.92 1.64
N VAL A 75 21.88 11.10 1.54
CA VAL A 75 22.45 12.28 0.87
C VAL A 75 23.04 13.29 1.87
N ILE A 76 22.50 13.35 3.09
CA ILE A 76 23.04 14.16 4.21
C ILE A 76 24.15 13.38 4.92
#